data_AF-A0A0C3H353-F1
#
_entry.id   AF-A0A0C3H353-F1
#
_cell.length_a   1.000
_cell.length_b   1.000
_cell.length_c   1.000
_cell.angle_alpha   90.00
_cell.angle_beta   90.00
_cell.angle_gamma   90.00
#
_symmetry.space_group_name_H-M   'P 1'
#
loop_
_entity.id
_entity.type
_entity.pdbx_description
1 polymer ?
#
loop_
_entity_poly.entity_id
_entity_poly.type
_entity_poly.pdbx_seq_one_letter_code
_entity_poly.pdbx_strand_id
1 'polypeptide(L)'
;MQFTATVLPLLALALPASAIVSGVTAPSSVTAGETFILTLDTADYIQAVYDVSVAFGIASGVGYQGALGEVFASAYLGPQLSNILNPIQFTVSVDASTPKGESIIAASVTSLYGLAAEPVINTFNTTVTVV
;
A
#
# COMPACT_ATOMS: atom_id res chain seq x y z
N MET A 1 -28.21 -16.01 -55.15
CA MET A 1 -27.94 -16.62 -53.83
C MET A 1 -27.23 -15.57 -53.00
N GLN A 2 -27.89 -14.95 -52.01
CA GLN A 2 -27.27 -13.95 -51.12
C GLN A 2 -26.92 -14.65 -49.80
N PHE A 3 -25.63 -14.71 -49.47
CA PHE A 3 -25.15 -15.20 -48.18
C PHE A 3 -25.17 -14.02 -47.18
N THR A 4 -26.14 -14.02 -46.29
CA THR A 4 -26.17 -13.13 -45.11
C THR A 4 -25.13 -13.64 -44.10
N ALA A 5 -23.98 -12.98 -44.03
CA ALA A 5 -22.97 -13.24 -43.01
C ALA A 5 -23.37 -12.57 -41.69
N THR A 6 -23.83 -13.35 -40.73
CA THR A 6 -24.04 -12.90 -39.34
C THR A 6 -22.68 -12.72 -38.67
N VAL A 7 -22.28 -11.47 -38.44
CA VAL A 7 -21.11 -11.12 -37.63
C VAL A 7 -21.51 -11.25 -36.15
N LEU A 8 -20.97 -12.26 -35.47
CA LEU A 8 -21.15 -12.45 -34.04
C LEU A 8 -20.25 -11.44 -33.30
N PRO A 9 -20.76 -10.55 -32.43
CA PRO A 9 -19.91 -9.66 -31.66
C PRO A 9 -19.18 -10.49 -30.60
N LEU A 10 -17.85 -10.58 -30.71
CA LEU A 10 -17.01 -11.16 -29.68
C LEU A 10 -16.97 -10.19 -28.50
N LEU A 11 -17.76 -10.46 -27.45
CA LEU A 11 -17.72 -9.72 -26.20
C LEU A 11 -16.38 -10.03 -25.51
N ALA A 12 -15.43 -9.09 -25.55
CA ALA A 12 -14.20 -9.20 -24.80
C ALA A 12 -14.54 -9.15 -23.30
N LEU A 13 -14.42 -10.28 -22.61
CA LEU A 13 -14.48 -10.35 -21.16
C LEU A 13 -13.24 -9.62 -20.62
N ALA A 14 -13.42 -8.41 -20.10
CA ALA A 14 -12.38 -7.75 -19.34
C ALA A 14 -12.09 -8.60 -18.10
N LEU A 15 -10.93 -9.24 -18.06
CA LEU A 15 -10.46 -9.89 -16.84
C LEU A 15 -10.30 -8.81 -15.77
N PRO A 16 -10.79 -9.03 -14.54
CA PRO A 16 -10.52 -8.09 -13.46
C PRO A 16 -9.00 -8.01 -13.27
N ALA A 17 -8.43 -6.82 -13.47
CA ALA A 17 -7.04 -6.58 -13.11
C ALA A 17 -6.90 -6.87 -11.62
N SER A 18 -5.96 -7.75 -11.28
CA SER A 18 -5.65 -8.08 -9.90
C SER A 18 -4.43 -7.28 -9.49
N ALA A 19 -4.40 -6.82 -8.25
CA ALA A 19 -3.38 -5.91 -7.75
C ALA A 19 -2.91 -6.31 -6.35
N ILE A 20 -1.73 -5.83 -5.99
CA ILE A 20 -1.07 -6.04 -4.71
C ILE A 20 -0.48 -4.72 -4.21
N VAL A 21 -0.40 -4.54 -2.89
CA VAL A 21 0.46 -3.50 -2.31
C VAL A 21 1.93 -3.85 -2.55
N SER A 22 2.66 -2.96 -3.21
CA SER A 22 4.04 -3.16 -3.64
C SER A 22 5.05 -2.26 -2.92
N GLY A 23 4.60 -1.25 -2.18
CA GLY A 23 5.51 -0.29 -1.57
C GLY A 23 4.83 0.75 -0.69
N VAL A 24 5.66 1.62 -0.11
CA VAL A 24 5.23 2.80 0.62
C VAL A 24 6.07 4.00 0.17
N THR A 25 5.39 5.12 -0.11
CA THR A 25 6.01 6.38 -0.50
C THR A 25 5.53 7.50 0.42
N ALA A 26 6.44 8.41 0.77
CA ALA A 26 6.19 9.59 1.58
C ALA A 26 6.95 10.79 0.99
N PRO A 27 6.61 12.04 1.37
CA PRO A 27 7.42 13.20 1.05
C PRO A 27 8.85 13.03 1.56
N SER A 28 9.84 13.54 0.82
CA SER A 28 11.25 13.47 1.22
C SER A 28 11.55 14.21 2.53
N SER A 29 10.67 15.13 2.93
CA SER A 29 10.76 15.83 4.21
C SER A 29 9.39 15.95 4.86
N VAL A 30 9.34 15.74 6.17
CA VAL A 30 8.12 15.83 6.99
C VAL A 30 8.40 16.67 8.23
N THR A 31 7.48 17.56 8.59
CA THR A 31 7.56 18.32 9.84
C THR A 31 6.93 17.50 10.97
N ALA A 32 7.65 17.31 12.08
CA ALA A 32 7.10 16.63 13.24
C ALA A 32 5.88 17.40 13.80
N GLY A 33 4.79 16.69 14.09
CA GLY A 33 3.53 17.29 14.54
C GLY A 33 2.63 17.87 13.45
N GLU A 34 3.06 17.92 12.19
CA GLU A 34 2.21 18.31 11.06
C GLU A 34 1.70 17.09 10.29
N THR A 35 0.57 17.26 9.61
CA THR A 35 0.01 16.22 8.75
C THR A 35 0.68 16.18 7.38
N PHE A 36 0.93 14.99 6.87
CA PHE A 36 1.42 14.73 5.52
C PHE A 36 0.68 13.55 4.88
N ILE A 37 0.87 13.38 3.57
CA ILE A 37 0.27 12.28 2.81
C ILE A 37 1.27 11.14 2.69
N LEU A 38 0.88 9.98 3.16
CA LEU A 38 1.60 8.73 2.98
C LEU A 38 0.83 7.86 1.98
N THR A 39 1.54 7.27 1.03
CA THR A 39 0.93 6.51 -0.08
C THR A 39 1.39 5.07 -0.02
N LEU A 40 0.45 4.12 -0.03
CA LEU A 40 0.76 2.74 -0.38
C LEU A 40 0.73 2.61 -1.90
N ASP A 41 1.83 2.12 -2.45
CA ASP A 41 1.97 1.87 -3.87
C ASP A 41 1.34 0.53 -4.21
N THR A 42 0.65 0.47 -5.33
CA THR A 42 -0.05 -0.72 -5.81
C THR A 42 0.47 -1.10 -7.20
N ALA A 43 0.56 -2.39 -7.49
CA ALA A 43 1.02 -2.90 -8.77
C ALA A 43 0.13 -4.03 -9.28
N ASP A 44 0.13 -4.24 -10.61
CA ASP A 44 -0.48 -5.40 -11.23
C ASP A 44 0.11 -6.70 -10.67
N TYR A 45 -0.77 -7.67 -10.41
CA TYR A 45 -0.39 -8.97 -9.89
C TYR A 45 -1.19 -10.09 -10.56
N ILE A 46 -0.58 -11.27 -10.69
CA ILE A 46 -1.17 -12.40 -11.43
C ILE A 46 -2.39 -13.02 -10.74
N GLN A 47 -2.64 -12.67 -9.47
CA GLN A 47 -3.72 -13.19 -8.63
C GLN A 47 -4.31 -12.08 -7.77
N ALA A 48 -5.57 -12.18 -7.38
CA ALA A 48 -6.17 -11.23 -6.46
C ALA A 48 -5.62 -11.43 -5.04
N VAL A 49 -5.24 -10.33 -4.39
CA VAL A 49 -4.76 -10.32 -2.99
C VAL A 49 -5.79 -9.61 -2.14
N TYR A 50 -6.04 -10.11 -0.92
CA TYR A 50 -6.92 -9.43 0.02
C TYR A 50 -6.12 -8.78 1.14
N ASP A 51 -5.81 -7.50 0.99
CA ASP A 51 -5.12 -6.65 1.95
C ASP A 51 -6.10 -6.25 3.05
N VAL A 52 -5.82 -6.71 4.27
CA VAL A 52 -6.71 -6.55 5.43
C VAL A 52 -6.46 -5.21 6.09
N SER A 53 -5.20 -4.92 6.42
CA SER A 53 -4.83 -3.79 7.27
C SER A 53 -3.40 -3.37 7.04
N VAL A 54 -3.09 -2.13 7.41
CA VAL A 54 -1.73 -1.60 7.44
C VAL A 54 -1.45 -0.92 8.77
N ALA A 55 -0.22 -1.07 9.27
CA ALA A 55 0.33 -0.28 10.36
C ALA A 55 1.55 0.50 9.87
N PHE A 56 1.64 1.76 10.28
CA PHE A 56 2.72 2.68 9.94
C PHE A 56 3.53 3.02 11.18
N GLY A 57 4.85 3.01 11.04
CA GLY A 57 5.74 3.48 12.08
C GLY A 57 6.95 4.22 11.53
N ILE A 58 7.64 4.92 12.43
CA ILE A 58 8.82 5.69 12.15
C ILE A 58 9.97 5.28 13.07
N ALA A 59 11.18 5.20 12.53
CA ALA A 59 12.39 4.97 13.28
C ALA A 59 13.45 6.02 12.91
N SER A 60 14.00 6.72 13.91
CA SER A 60 15.09 7.66 13.67
C SER A 60 16.39 6.94 13.28
N GLY A 61 17.15 7.52 12.36
CA GLY A 61 18.35 6.92 11.79
C GLY A 61 18.03 5.69 10.94
N VAL A 62 18.86 4.64 11.06
CA VAL A 62 18.75 3.41 10.24
C VAL A 62 17.67 2.44 10.71
N GLY A 63 17.05 2.69 11.87
CA GLY A 63 16.04 1.82 12.48
C GLY A 63 16.52 0.38 12.73
N TYR A 64 15.55 -0.52 12.94
CA TYR A 64 15.77 -1.98 13.00
C TYR A 64 15.09 -2.65 11.81
N GLN A 65 15.80 -3.56 11.14
CA GLN A 65 15.27 -4.24 9.97
C GLN A 65 13.98 -5.02 10.30
N GLY A 66 12.93 -4.80 9.50
CA GLY A 66 11.64 -5.46 9.66
C GLY A 66 10.77 -4.91 10.80
N ALA A 67 11.26 -3.96 11.59
CA ALA A 67 10.50 -3.31 12.65
C ALA A 67 9.91 -1.98 12.17
N LEU A 68 8.76 -1.60 12.75
CA LEU A 68 8.10 -0.33 12.47
C LEU A 68 8.71 0.85 13.23
N GLY A 69 9.47 0.61 14.30
CA GLY A 69 9.86 1.66 15.24
C GLY A 69 8.66 2.13 16.07
N GLU A 70 8.52 3.45 16.21
CA GLU A 70 7.37 4.07 16.87
C GLU A 70 6.16 4.06 15.93
N VAL A 71 5.09 3.37 16.33
CA VAL A 71 3.85 3.27 15.55
C VAL A 71 3.05 4.56 15.72
N PHE A 72 2.76 5.25 14.62
CA PHE A 72 2.03 6.52 14.64
C PHE A 72 0.65 6.44 13.96
N ALA A 73 0.41 5.44 13.11
CA ALA A 73 -0.88 5.28 12.44
C ALA A 73 -1.17 3.81 12.07
N SER A 74 -2.45 3.50 11.88
CA SER A 74 -2.89 2.24 11.28
C SER A 74 -4.21 2.45 10.55
N ALA A 75 -4.52 1.57 9.60
CA ALA A 75 -5.76 1.63 8.84
C ALA A 75 -6.27 0.24 8.46
N TYR A 76 -7.60 0.11 8.39
CA TYR A 76 -8.26 -1.01 7.75
C TYR A 76 -8.37 -0.75 6.24
N LEU A 77 -7.86 -1.67 5.42
CA LEU A 77 -7.93 -1.58 3.96
C LEU A 77 -9.22 -2.23 3.46
N GLY A 78 -9.41 -3.51 3.83
CA GLY A 78 -10.62 -4.27 3.52
C GLY A 78 -10.95 -4.33 2.02
N PRO A 79 -12.19 -4.71 1.66
CA PRO A 79 -12.58 -4.91 0.27
C PRO A 79 -12.57 -3.64 -0.58
N GLN A 80 -12.57 -2.46 0.05
CA GLN A 80 -12.67 -1.17 -0.66
C GLN A 80 -11.31 -0.67 -1.15
N LEU A 81 -10.24 -0.95 -0.39
CA LEU A 81 -8.89 -0.47 -0.66
C LEU A 81 -7.92 -1.61 -0.96
N SER A 82 -8.43 -2.81 -1.22
CA SER A 82 -7.63 -3.98 -1.59
C SER A 82 -7.86 -4.36 -3.04
N ASN A 83 -6.83 -4.96 -3.68
CA ASN A 83 -6.89 -5.43 -5.06
C ASN A 83 -7.27 -4.32 -6.05
N ILE A 84 -6.76 -3.11 -5.81
CA ILE A 84 -6.91 -1.94 -6.67
C ILE A 84 -5.56 -1.49 -7.20
N LEU A 85 -5.53 -0.96 -8.42
CA LEU A 85 -4.32 -0.40 -9.04
C LEU A 85 -4.10 1.07 -8.70
N ASN A 86 -5.06 1.68 -8.01
CA ASN A 86 -4.94 3.05 -7.57
C ASN A 86 -4.13 3.12 -6.28
N PRO A 87 -3.10 3.99 -6.19
CA PRO A 87 -2.38 4.20 -4.96
C PRO A 87 -3.31 4.63 -3.81
N ILE A 88 -3.03 4.13 -2.60
CA ILE A 88 -3.89 4.33 -1.44
C ILE A 88 -3.26 5.41 -0.56
N GLN A 89 -3.97 6.52 -0.36
CA GLN A 89 -3.44 7.68 0.37
C GLN A 89 -3.99 7.75 1.79
N PHE A 90 -3.11 8.10 2.72
CA PHE A 90 -3.40 8.29 4.13
C PHE A 90 -2.92 9.68 4.56
N THR A 91 -3.80 10.45 5.19
CA THR A 91 -3.42 11.67 5.90
C THR A 91 -3.01 11.30 7.32
N VAL A 92 -1.73 11.47 7.64
CA VAL A 92 -1.12 11.02 8.89
C VAL A 92 -0.21 12.10 9.46
N SER A 93 0.15 12.00 10.73
CA SER A 93 1.13 12.87 11.39
C SER A 93 2.03 12.02 12.29
N VAL A 94 3.31 12.37 12.37
CA VAL A 94 4.23 11.82 13.39
C VAL A 94 4.22 12.73 14.62
N ASP A 95 4.57 12.18 15.79
CA ASP A 95 4.56 12.93 17.05
C ASP A 95 5.51 14.14 16.99
N ALA A 96 5.13 15.24 17.64
CA ALA A 96 5.95 16.45 17.67
C ALA A 96 7.31 16.26 18.37
N SER A 97 7.46 15.20 19.19
CA SER A 97 8.70 14.80 19.85
C SER A 97 9.61 13.93 19.00
N THR A 98 9.20 13.53 17.79
CA THR A 98 10.04 12.75 16.87
C THR A 98 11.37 13.49 16.60
N PRO A 99 12.54 12.84 16.81
CA PRO A 99 13.82 13.47 16.58
C PRO A 99 14.00 13.93 15.12
N LYS A 100 14.59 15.11 14.96
CA LYS A 100 14.98 15.64 13.65
C LYS A 100 16.10 14.83 13.00
N GLY A 101 16.11 14.78 11.68
CA GLY A 101 17.12 14.11 10.87
C GLY A 101 16.56 12.99 10.02
N GLU A 102 17.47 12.21 9.43
CA GLU A 102 17.11 11.06 8.61
C GLU A 102 16.35 10.02 9.44
N SER A 103 15.21 9.56 8.93
CA SER A 103 14.36 8.56 9.55
C SER A 103 13.80 7.63 8.50
N ILE A 104 13.44 6.43 8.91
CA ILE A 104 12.77 5.44 8.07
C ILE A 104 11.31 5.39 8.48
N ILE A 105 10.42 5.58 7.52
CA ILE A 105 9.01 5.25 7.66
C ILE A 105 8.82 3.83 7.12
N ALA A 106 8.15 2.98 7.89
CA ALA A 106 7.82 1.63 7.51
C ALA A 106 6.30 1.42 7.52
N ALA A 107 5.82 0.57 6.61
CA ALA A 107 4.44 0.14 6.50
C ALA A 107 4.39 -1.38 6.53
N SER A 108 3.70 -1.96 7.51
CA SER A 108 3.48 -3.40 7.59
C SER A 108 2.05 -3.71 7.21
N VAL A 109 1.88 -4.43 6.10
CA VAL A 109 0.60 -4.76 5.48
C VAL A 109 0.31 -6.23 5.73
N THR A 110 -0.85 -6.49 6.34
CA THR A 110 -1.38 -7.85 6.52
C THR A 110 -2.31 -8.15 5.36
N SER A 111 -2.01 -9.21 4.61
CA SER A 111 -2.79 -9.63 3.44
C SER A 111 -3.11 -11.13 3.50
N LEU A 112 -4.16 -11.55 2.78
CA LEU A 112 -4.57 -12.93 2.63
C LEU A 112 -4.37 -13.36 1.17
N TYR A 113 -3.70 -14.49 0.96
CA TYR A 113 -3.37 -15.01 -0.36
C TYR A 113 -4.08 -16.30 -0.69
N GLY A 114 -4.39 -16.47 -1.98
CA GLY A 114 -4.91 -17.71 -2.54
C GLY A 114 -6.32 -18.08 -2.06
N LEU A 115 -6.77 -19.28 -2.44
CA LEU A 115 -8.11 -19.79 -2.11
C LEU A 115 -8.28 -20.12 -0.62
N ALA A 116 -7.18 -20.41 0.08
CA ALA A 116 -7.19 -20.74 1.49
C ALA A 116 -7.11 -19.50 2.40
N ALA A 117 -7.01 -18.30 1.83
CA ALA A 117 -6.87 -17.04 2.56
C ALA A 117 -5.69 -17.07 3.56
N GLU A 118 -4.52 -17.49 3.08
CA GLU A 118 -3.31 -17.64 3.89
C GLU A 118 -2.79 -16.26 4.33
N PRO A 119 -2.63 -16.00 5.65
CA PRO A 119 -2.19 -14.71 6.13
C PRO A 119 -0.68 -14.52 5.92
N VAL A 120 -0.32 -13.37 5.36
CA VAL A 120 1.07 -12.94 5.13
C VAL A 120 1.21 -11.50 5.58
N ILE A 121 2.35 -11.17 6.17
CA ILE A 121 2.71 -9.81 6.54
C ILE A 121 3.89 -9.37 5.68
N ASN A 122 3.71 -8.29 4.91
CA ASN A 122 4.76 -7.67 4.11
C ASN A 122 5.11 -6.31 4.71
N THR A 123 6.39 -6.06 4.94
CA THR A 123 6.86 -4.77 5.46
C THR A 123 7.65 -4.03 4.38
N PHE A 124 7.18 -2.82 4.07
CA PHE A 124 7.79 -1.88 3.14
C PHE A 124 8.39 -0.72 3.92
N ASN A 125 9.40 -0.04 3.36
CA ASN A 125 9.97 1.14 3.98
C ASN A 125 10.40 2.19 2.96
N THR A 126 10.53 3.42 3.45
CA THR A 126 11.03 4.56 2.70
C THR A 126 11.77 5.50 3.63
N THR A 127 12.76 6.22 3.11
CA THR A 127 13.56 7.17 3.87
C THR A 127 13.00 8.58 3.75
N VAL A 128 12.89 9.27 4.89
CA VAL A 128 12.44 10.66 4.98
C VAL A 128 13.39 11.47 5.86
N THR A 129 13.34 12.79 5.73
CA THR A 129 14.00 13.70 6.66
C THR A 129 12.97 14.39 7.54
N VAL A 130 13.06 14.22 8.86
CA VAL A 130 12.24 14.95 9.83
C VAL A 130 12.88 16.33 10.06
N VAL A 131 12.13 17.41 9.79
CA VAL A 131 12.62 18.80 9.84
C VAL A 131 12.04 19.61 10.99
#